data_AF-A0A4V3GV01-F1
#
_entry.id   AF-A0A4V3GV01-F1
#
_cell.length_a   1.000
_cell.length_b   1.000
_cell.length_c   1.000
_cell.angle_alpha   90.00
_cell.angle_beta   90.00
_cell.angle_gamma   90.00
#
_symmetry.space_group_name_H-M   'P 1'
#
loop_
_entity.id
_entity.type
_entity.pdbx_description
1 polymer ?
#
loop_
_entity_poly.entity_id
_entity_poly.type
_entity_poly.pdbx_seq_one_letter_code
_entity_poly.pdbx_strand_id
1 'polypeptide(L)'
;MINRSREVQCPKCAGSNFWRGDPQPDQALHCRYCRAFIMTYDDYIHGVIRREAERLIAEFADGVPSSGLAFLDRRPNSKVQLPRY
;
A
#
# COMPACT_ATOMS: atom_id res chain seq x y z
N MET A 1 2.37 -9.57 0.33
CA MET A 1 3.71 -9.98 -0.20
C MET A 1 4.03 -9.03 -1.33
N ILE A 2 5.03 -8.15 -1.16
CA ILE A 2 5.45 -7.21 -2.21
C ILE A 2 5.90 -8.02 -3.43
N ASN A 3 5.31 -7.77 -4.59
CA ASN A 3 5.64 -8.47 -5.82
C ASN A 3 7.11 -8.20 -6.20
N ARG A 4 8.02 -9.10 -5.81
CA ARG A 4 9.47 -8.98 -6.03
C ARG A 4 9.84 -9.04 -7.51
N SER A 5 8.99 -9.63 -8.36
CA SER A 5 9.30 -9.78 -9.79
C SER A 5 9.19 -8.46 -10.57
N ARG A 6 8.56 -7.42 -10.00
CA ARG A 6 8.26 -6.14 -10.69
C ARG A 6 7.61 -6.36 -12.06
N GLU A 7 6.83 -7.44 -12.16
CA GLU A 7 6.19 -7.84 -13.40
C GLU A 7 4.97 -6.97 -13.67
N VAL A 8 4.91 -6.41 -14.88
CA VAL A 8 3.84 -5.55 -15.37
C VAL A 8 3.31 -6.11 -16.69
N GLN A 9 1.99 -6.31 -16.75
CA GLN A 9 1.30 -6.76 -17.95
C GLN A 9 1.07 -5.57 -18.90
N CYS A 10 1.37 -5.78 -20.19
CA CYS A 10 1.10 -4.76 -21.20
C CYS A 10 -0.41 -4.65 -21.44
N PRO A 11 -1.02 -3.45 -21.36
CA PRO A 11 -2.46 -3.27 -21.57
C PRO A 11 -2.90 -3.51 -23.02
N LYS A 12 -1.97 -3.49 -23.99
CA LYS A 12 -2.30 -3.67 -25.41
C LYS A 12 -2.25 -5.12 -25.88
N CYS A 13 -1.34 -5.93 -25.34
CA CYS A 13 -1.10 -7.29 -25.84
C CYS A 13 -1.00 -8.35 -24.75
N ALA A 14 -1.26 -7.99 -23.48
CA ALA A 14 -1.14 -8.88 -22.31
C ALA A 14 0.22 -9.57 -22.18
N GLY A 15 1.26 -8.97 -22.76
CA GLY A 15 2.63 -9.47 -22.65
C GLY A 15 3.22 -9.08 -21.30
N SER A 16 3.97 -10.01 -20.69
CA SER A 16 4.69 -9.79 -19.44
C SER A 16 5.96 -8.97 -19.64
N ASN A 17 6.16 -7.93 -18.83
CA ASN A 17 7.28 -7.01 -18.91
C ASN A 17 7.84 -6.69 -17.53
N PHE A 18 9.11 -6.31 -17.47
CA PHE A 18 9.79 -5.90 -16.24
C PHE A 18 10.98 -5.01 -16.57
N TRP A 19 11.34 -4.11 -15.66
CA TRP A 19 12.62 -3.39 -15.70
C TRP A 19 13.76 -4.32 -15.31
N ARG A 20 14.93 -4.16 -15.95
CA ARG A 20 16.15 -4.87 -15.57
C ARG A 20 16.96 -4.02 -14.59
N GLY A 21 17.55 -4.67 -13.59
CA GLY A 21 18.43 -4.01 -12.63
C GLY A 21 17.70 -3.02 -11.72
N ASP A 22 18.35 -1.89 -11.46
CA ASP A 22 17.82 -0.80 -10.64
C ASP A 22 17.46 0.40 -11.54
N PRO A 23 16.19 0.52 -11.98
CA PRO A 23 15.80 1.56 -12.89
C PRO A 23 15.72 2.93 -12.20
N GLN A 24 16.05 3.97 -12.95
CA GLN A 24 15.81 5.34 -12.51
C GLN A 24 14.29 5.66 -12.52
N PRO A 25 13.81 6.61 -11.71
CA PRO A 25 12.39 6.94 -11.61
C PRO A 25 11.74 7.29 -12.97
N ASP A 26 12.45 8.03 -13.81
CA ASP A 26 12.02 8.47 -15.14
C ASP A 26 12.13 7.37 -16.22
N GLN A 27 12.69 6.21 -15.88
CA GLN A 27 12.91 5.15 -16.85
C GLN A 27 11.60 4.50 -17.30
N ALA A 28 11.26 4.71 -18.57
CA ALA A 28 10.08 4.14 -19.21
C ALA A 28 10.17 2.62 -19.38
N LEU A 29 9.05 1.94 -19.12
CA LEU A 29 8.82 0.56 -19.54
C LEU A 29 8.05 0.54 -20.85
N HIS A 30 8.69 -0.03 -21.87
CA HIS A 30 8.05 -0.37 -23.12
C HIS A 30 7.77 -1.87 -23.17
N CYS A 31 6.65 -2.24 -23.78
CA CYS A 31 6.32 -3.63 -24.03
C CYS A 31 7.35 -4.26 -24.98
N ARG A 32 7.91 -5.41 -24.60
CA ARG A 32 8.88 -6.15 -25.40
C ARG A 32 8.29 -6.75 -26.68
N TYR A 33 6.97 -6.93 -26.71
CA TYR A 33 6.25 -7.57 -27.83
C TYR A 33 5.71 -6.55 -28.83
N CYS A 34 4.95 -5.56 -28.37
CA CYS A 34 4.30 -4.57 -29.24
C CYS A 34 4.94 -3.17 -29.19
N ARG A 35 6.02 -2.98 -28.42
CA ARG A 35 6.76 -1.71 -28.23
C ARG A 35 5.94 -0.54 -27.66
N ALA A 36 4.68 -0.78 -27.27
CA ALA A 36 3.85 0.23 -26.64
C ALA A 36 4.47 0.71 -25.34
N PHE A 37 4.43 2.02 -25.10
CA PHE A 37 4.69 2.59 -23.78
C PHE A 37 3.68 2.02 -22.77
N ILE A 38 4.18 1.62 -21.59
CA ILE A 38 3.37 1.08 -20.51
C ILE A 38 3.25 2.14 -19.39
N MET A 39 4.37 2.50 -18.77
CA MET A 39 4.47 3.46 -17.66
C MET A 39 5.94 3.77 -17.35
N THR A 40 6.21 4.77 -16.51
CA THR A 40 7.54 5.00 -15.91
C THR A 40 7.74 4.16 -14.64
N TYR A 41 8.97 4.07 -14.14
CA TYR A 41 9.23 3.37 -12.89
C TYR A 41 8.62 4.09 -11.68
N ASP A 42 8.62 5.43 -11.71
CA ASP A 42 7.97 6.26 -10.71
C ASP A 42 6.46 5.96 -10.61
N ASP A 43 5.76 5.91 -11.76
CA ASP A 43 4.34 5.53 -11.82
C ASP A 43 4.08 4.16 -11.17
N TYR A 44 4.97 3.20 -11.44
CA TYR A 44 4.88 1.85 -10.87
C TYR A 44 5.03 1.87 -9.35
N ILE A 45 6.05 2.56 -8.82
CA ILE A 45 6.30 2.66 -7.39
C ILE A 45 5.13 3.34 -6.68
N HIS A 46 4.64 4.47 -7.19
CA HIS A 46 3.47 5.15 -6.64
C HIS A 46 2.23 4.24 -6.63
N GLY A 47 2.01 3.47 -7.70
CA GLY A 47 0.91 2.50 -7.76
C GLY A 47 1.04 1.36 -6.76
N VAL A 48 2.26 0.84 -6.54
CA VAL A 48 2.51 -0.21 -5.55
C VAL A 48 2.31 0.31 -4.13
N ILE A 49 2.89 1.47 -3.80
CA ILE A 49 2.76 2.09 -2.48
C ILE A 49 1.30 2.34 -2.15
N ARG A 50 0.53 2.88 -3.11
CA ARG A 50 -0.90 3.14 -2.92
C ARG A 50 -1.68 1.88 -2.58
N ARG A 51 -1.50 0.80 -3.34
CA ARG A 51 -2.19 -0.48 -3.09
C ARG A 51 -1.82 -1.09 -1.74
N GLU A 52 -0.54 -1.02 -1.36
CA GLU A 52 -0.12 -1.52 -0.04
C GLU A 52 -0.67 -0.66 1.09
N ALA A 53 -0.73 0.67 0.93
CA ALA A 53 -1.38 1.55 1.90
C ALA A 53 -2.88 1.23 2.05
N GLU A 54 -3.60 1.06 0.93
CA GLU A 54 -5.01 0.65 0.91
C GLU A 54 -5.21 -0.71 1.63
N ARG A 55 -4.31 -1.67 1.39
CA ARG A 55 -4.32 -2.98 2.07
C ARG A 55 -4.13 -2.86 3.58
N LEU A 56 -3.16 -2.06 4.04
CA LEU A 56 -2.90 -1.85 5.47
C LEU A 56 -4.06 -1.16 6.19
N ILE A 57 -4.70 -0.19 5.53
CA ILE A 57 -5.89 0.48 6.07
C ILE A 57 -7.05 -0.51 6.22
N ALA A 58 -7.28 -1.36 5.22
CA ALA A 58 -8.31 -2.39 5.28
C ALA A 58 -8.05 -3.42 6.40
N GLU A 59 -6.81 -3.91 6.53
CA GLU A 59 -6.42 -4.82 7.62
C GLU A 59 -6.66 -4.21 9.01
N PHE A 60 -6.40 -2.91 9.19
CA PHE A 60 -6.68 -2.22 10.44
C PHE A 60 -8.19 -2.07 10.70
N ALA A 61 -8.97 -1.73 9.67
CA ALA A 61 -10.41 -1.56 9.78
C ALA A 61 -11.13 -2.89 10.13
N ASP A 62 -10.73 -3.99 9.49
CA ASP A 62 -11.29 -5.33 9.72
C ASP A 62 -10.78 -5.95 11.05
N GLY A 63 -9.64 -5.48 11.54
CA GLY A 63 -8.98 -5.93 12.77
C GLY A 63 -9.49 -5.30 14.07
N VAL A 64 -10.57 -4.50 14.06
CA VAL A 64 -11.21 -4.00 15.28
C VAL A 64 -12.31 -4.98 15.73
N PRO A 65 -12.03 -5.94 16.64
CA PRO A 65 -13.12 -6.66 17.27
C PRO A 65 -13.93 -5.64 18.08
N SER A 66 -15.25 -5.71 17.96
CA SER A 66 -16.20 -4.90 18.74
C SER A 66 -16.01 -5.04 20.26
N SER A 67 -15.26 -6.05 20.72
CA SER A 67 -14.81 -6.19 22.12
C SER A 67 -13.67 -5.25 22.53
N GLY A 68 -12.87 -4.74 21.60
CA GLY A 68 -11.76 -3.80 21.87
C GLY A 68 -12.21 -2.36 22.13
N LEU A 69 -13.41 -2.00 21.66
CA LEU A 69 -14.00 -0.68 21.89
C LEU A 69 -14.73 -0.56 23.24
N ALA A 70 -14.94 -1.68 23.95
CA ALA A 70 -15.55 -1.67 25.29
C ALA A 70 -14.71 -0.91 26.34
N PHE A 71 -13.40 -0.74 26.09
CA PHE A 71 -12.52 0.06 26.95
C PHE A 71 -12.55 1.56 26.64
N LEU A 72 -12.99 1.97 25.44
CA LEU A 72 -13.02 3.38 25.04
C LEU A 72 -14.33 4.08 25.40
N ASP A 73 -15.38 3.34 25.79
CA ASP A 73 -16.67 3.92 26.21
C ASP A 73 -16.77 4.17 27.74
N ARG A 74 -15.67 4.02 28.49
CA ARG A 74 -15.60 4.52 29.85
C ARG A 74 -15.29 6.02 29.83
N ARG A 75 -16.35 6.84 29.74
CA ARG A 75 -16.28 8.24 30.17
C ARG A 75 -15.61 8.29 31.55
N PRO A 76 -14.50 9.02 31.73
CA PRO A 76 -13.92 9.17 33.06
C PRO A 76 -14.79 10.17 33.83
N ASN A 77 -15.79 9.65 34.54
CA ASN A 77 -16.49 10.40 35.57
C ASN A 77 -16.15 9.80 36.93
N SER A 78 -14.94 10.07 37.40
CA SER A 78 -14.64 10.03 38.82
C SER A 78 -13.48 10.96 39.14
N LYS A 79 -13.81 11.95 39.98
CA LYS A 79 -12.93 12.89 40.64
C LYS A 79 -11.62 12.21 41.04
N VAL A 80 -10.51 12.63 40.45
CA VAL A 80 -9.17 12.31 40.96
C VAL A 80 -8.95 13.18 42.19
N GLN A 81 -9.11 12.59 43.35
CA GLN A 81 -8.73 13.22 44.61
C GLN A 81 -7.22 12.98 44.80
N LEU A 82 -6.43 14.02 44.59
CA LEU A 82 -4.99 14.00 44.84
C LEU A 82 -4.75 13.77 46.34
N PRO A 83 -3.85 12.84 46.74
CA PRO A 83 -3.47 12.72 48.13
C PRO A 83 -2.73 13.98 48.55
N ARG A 84 -3.20 14.60 49.65
CA ARG A 84 -2.41 15.58 50.38
C ARG A 84 -1.50 14.82 51.35
N TYR A 85 -0.22 15.20 51.26
CA TYR A 85 0.95 14.81 52.08
C TYR A 85 1.67 13.54 51.66
#